data_AF-A0A0C2WX43-F1
#
_entry.id   AF-A0A0C2WX43-F1
#
_cell.length_a   1.000
_cell.length_b   1.000
_cell.length_c   1.000
_cell.angle_alpha   90.00
_cell.angle_beta   90.00
_cell.angle_gamma   90.00
#
_symmetry.space_group_name_H-M   'P 1'
#
loop_
_entity.id
_entity.type
_entity.pdbx_description
1 polymer ?
#
loop_
_entity_poly.entity_id
_entity_poly.type
_entity_poly.pdbx_seq_one_letter_code
_entity_poly.pdbx_strand_id
1 'polypeptide(L)'
;MVSQLMMLETPSVTDSSKPRHSGPKPNALKDSPEEEPIPPLPAPVKGYPTPWITQYDVLTYVYPLYTRGWGQSLKPWKPPPPKTRPGNGKGSKAGEEEEKKNEERERYTMLFSAKYKFKDYDSVVEFFLKLVKVAKAENHHPSVIIANGSPFTVTVTTQTDSARRPTWVEEEQPQPRQHPPQPASSESSKPSPGESELIPAGTVSPPISTRAPYKIPGLTIRDVRLAILTETVYTTHFASHLSCLGRHIHPANFRLSWDSMERIWKRQVLLPGAETGRRERREKWLEERVRRKRERNKAKNKSRLKCYACNGNHHVNDCTKRAEIKPQSHCPYCKEFHWSIDCPVRAAKHINQEQLEQ
;
A
#
# COMPACT_ATOMS: atom_id res chain seq x y z
N MET A 1 -23.80 49.03 -37.82
CA MET A 1 -22.39 49.10 -37.37
C MET A 1 -21.81 47.71 -37.49
N VAL A 2 -21.19 47.43 -38.63
CA VAL A 2 -20.63 46.11 -38.99
C VAL A 2 -19.11 46.29 -39.00
N SER A 3 -18.42 45.74 -38.00
CA SER A 3 -16.96 45.75 -37.95
C SER A 3 -16.41 44.52 -38.66
N GLN A 4 -15.91 44.80 -39.85
CA GLN A 4 -15.17 43.91 -40.74
C GLN A 4 -13.70 43.89 -40.27
N LEU A 5 -13.23 42.76 -39.74
CA LEU A 5 -11.83 42.57 -39.37
C LEU A 5 -11.11 41.84 -40.51
N MET A 6 -10.34 42.58 -41.30
CA MET A 6 -9.39 42.00 -42.26
C MET A 6 -8.10 41.66 -41.52
N MET A 7 -7.69 40.39 -41.60
CA MET A 7 -6.35 39.95 -41.24
C MET A 7 -5.63 39.56 -42.52
N LEU A 8 -4.47 40.18 -42.71
CA LEU A 8 -3.58 40.08 -43.86
C LEU A 8 -2.85 38.75 -43.85
N GLU A 9 -2.86 38.06 -44.99
CA GLU A 9 -2.00 36.92 -45.29
C GLU A 9 -0.60 37.41 -45.65
N THR A 10 0.43 36.86 -45.00
CA THR A 10 1.83 37.00 -45.42
C THR A 10 2.30 35.70 -46.10
N PRO A 11 2.83 35.74 -47.33
CA PRO A 11 3.47 34.58 -47.93
C PRO A 11 4.93 34.49 -47.46
N SER A 12 5.33 33.35 -46.88
CA SER A 12 6.73 33.05 -46.55
C SER A 12 7.23 31.87 -47.35
N VAL A 13 7.98 32.23 -48.40
CA VAL A 13 9.27 31.69 -48.85
C VAL A 13 9.50 30.17 -48.75
N THR A 14 9.65 29.62 -49.95
CA THR A 14 10.30 28.36 -50.34
C THR A 14 11.66 28.10 -49.69
N ASP A 15 11.91 26.91 -49.15
CA ASP A 15 13.24 26.29 -49.24
C ASP A 15 13.22 24.77 -48.98
N SER A 16 14.06 24.07 -49.74
CA SER A 16 14.72 22.79 -49.44
C SER A 16 13.94 21.49 -49.66
N SER A 17 13.74 21.21 -50.95
CA SER A 17 13.70 19.87 -51.54
C SER A 17 14.95 19.06 -51.20
N LYS A 18 14.89 18.22 -50.15
CA LYS A 18 15.78 17.06 -50.00
C LYS A 18 15.17 15.85 -50.73
N PRO A 19 15.94 15.10 -51.53
CA PRO A 19 15.45 13.87 -52.13
C PRO A 19 15.16 12.85 -51.03
N ARG A 20 13.87 12.57 -50.80
CA ARG A 20 13.45 11.44 -49.97
C ARG A 20 13.80 10.17 -50.74
N HIS A 21 14.85 9.48 -50.32
CA HIS A 21 15.06 8.10 -50.70
C HIS A 21 13.86 7.28 -50.22
N SER A 22 12.92 7.02 -51.13
CA SER A 22 11.90 6.00 -51.00
C SER A 22 12.59 4.64 -51.14
N GLY A 23 13.33 4.24 -50.10
CA GLY A 23 13.73 2.86 -49.95
C GLY A 23 12.47 1.99 -49.94
N PRO A 24 12.48 0.82 -50.61
CA PRO A 24 11.36 -0.10 -50.58
C PRO A 24 11.04 -0.38 -49.11
N LYS A 25 9.84 -0.01 -48.66
CA LYS A 25 9.34 -0.41 -47.35
C LYS A 25 9.38 -1.93 -47.35
N PRO A 26 10.22 -2.59 -46.52
CA PRO A 26 10.14 -4.03 -46.40
C PRO A 26 8.70 -4.32 -45.98
N ASN A 27 7.99 -5.08 -46.80
CA ASN A 27 6.76 -5.78 -46.43
C ASN A 27 7.11 -6.78 -45.33
N ALA A 28 7.45 -6.27 -44.15
CA ALA A 28 7.42 -6.99 -42.90
C ALA A 28 5.94 -7.00 -42.49
N LEU A 29 5.12 -7.69 -43.27
CA LEU A 29 3.91 -8.33 -42.80
C LEU A 29 4.40 -9.46 -41.88
N LYS A 30 5.06 -9.08 -40.78
CA LYS A 30 5.48 -9.98 -39.72
C LYS A 30 4.19 -10.50 -39.13
N ASP A 31 4.04 -11.81 -39.24
CA ASP A 31 2.98 -12.62 -38.66
C ASP A 31 2.47 -11.95 -37.39
N SER A 32 1.21 -11.54 -37.40
CA SER A 32 0.57 -11.10 -36.15
C SER A 32 0.80 -12.23 -35.17
N PRO A 33 1.45 -11.97 -34.02
CA PRO A 33 1.74 -13.01 -33.05
C PRO A 33 0.43 -13.75 -32.78
N GLU A 34 0.44 -15.05 -33.05
CA GLU A 34 -0.72 -15.92 -32.86
C GLU A 34 -1.28 -15.64 -31.46
N GLU A 35 -2.54 -15.21 -31.39
CA GLU A 35 -3.13 -14.81 -30.10
C GLU A 35 -3.06 -16.01 -29.15
N GLU A 36 -2.34 -15.87 -28.04
CA GLU A 36 -2.30 -16.90 -27.01
C GLU A 36 -3.72 -17.26 -26.56
N PRO A 37 -3.99 -18.56 -26.33
CA PRO A 37 -5.31 -19.00 -25.88
C PRO A 37 -5.68 -18.35 -24.55
N ILE A 38 -6.98 -18.12 -24.35
CA ILE A 38 -7.50 -17.65 -23.05
C ILE A 38 -7.08 -18.67 -21.98
N PRO A 39 -6.45 -18.23 -20.87
CA PRO A 39 -5.97 -19.15 -19.85
C PRO A 39 -7.13 -19.91 -19.21
N PRO A 40 -6.91 -21.13 -18.69
CA PRO A 40 -7.95 -21.91 -18.05
C PRO A 40 -8.52 -21.16 -16.84
N LEU A 41 -9.82 -21.29 -16.62
CA LEU A 41 -10.51 -20.62 -15.52
C LEU A 41 -10.05 -21.20 -14.17
N PRO A 42 -9.39 -20.43 -13.28
CA PRO A 42 -8.95 -20.93 -11.97
C PRO A 42 -10.14 -21.27 -11.08
N ALA A 43 -10.01 -22.15 -10.09
CA ALA A 43 -11.12 -22.52 -9.21
C ALA A 43 -11.72 -21.31 -8.44
N PRO A 44 -13.03 -21.32 -8.11
CA PRO A 44 -13.64 -20.27 -7.30
C PRO A 44 -12.99 -20.15 -5.91
N VAL A 45 -12.70 -18.93 -5.47
CA VAL A 45 -12.10 -18.68 -4.15
C VAL A 45 -13.17 -18.52 -3.07
N LYS A 46 -13.20 -19.48 -2.14
CA LYS A 46 -14.02 -19.43 -0.93
C LYS A 46 -13.25 -18.74 0.22
N GLY A 47 -14.01 -18.15 1.13
CA GLY A 47 -13.48 -17.53 2.35
C GLY A 47 -13.35 -16.00 2.29
N TYR A 48 -13.14 -15.44 3.48
CA TYR A 48 -12.92 -14.02 3.71
C TYR A 48 -11.86 -13.85 4.80
N PRO A 49 -10.91 -12.92 4.65
CA PRO A 49 -10.62 -12.10 3.47
C PRO A 49 -9.93 -12.89 2.35
N THR A 50 -10.03 -12.42 1.10
CA THR A 50 -9.48 -13.12 -0.08
C THR A 50 -7.97 -12.92 -0.16
N PRO A 51 -7.15 -13.97 -0.33
CA PRO A 51 -5.71 -13.83 -0.49
C PRO A 51 -5.36 -13.11 -1.79
N TRP A 52 -4.27 -12.32 -1.77
CA TRP A 52 -3.68 -11.77 -3.00
C TRP A 52 -3.19 -12.88 -3.92
N ILE A 53 -3.11 -12.58 -5.21
CA ILE A 53 -2.51 -13.50 -6.19
C ILE A 53 -1.05 -13.83 -5.82
N THR A 54 -0.68 -15.09 -6.01
CA THR A 54 0.69 -15.59 -5.84
C THR A 54 1.53 -15.39 -7.10
N GLN A 55 2.84 -15.69 -7.03
CA GLN A 55 3.69 -15.69 -8.23
C GLN A 55 3.19 -16.67 -9.29
N TYR A 56 2.78 -17.84 -8.83
CA TYR A 56 2.24 -18.89 -9.69
C TYR A 56 1.00 -18.36 -10.42
N ASP A 57 0.05 -17.76 -9.70
CA ASP A 57 -1.15 -17.19 -10.30
C ASP A 57 -0.85 -16.09 -11.34
N VAL A 58 0.19 -15.28 -11.09
CA VAL A 58 0.63 -14.25 -12.03
C VAL A 58 1.11 -14.88 -13.34
N LEU A 59 1.98 -15.89 -13.26
CA LEU A 59 2.53 -16.54 -14.44
C LEU A 59 1.48 -17.37 -15.18
N THR A 60 0.60 -18.07 -14.45
CA THR A 60 -0.39 -18.97 -15.03
C THR A 60 -1.58 -18.22 -15.64
N TYR A 61 -2.04 -17.14 -15.01
CA TYR A 61 -3.29 -16.49 -15.42
C TYR A 61 -3.14 -15.04 -15.84
N VAL A 62 -2.33 -14.25 -15.12
CA VAL A 62 -2.22 -12.81 -15.40
C VAL A 62 -1.37 -12.53 -16.63
N TYR A 63 -0.29 -13.28 -16.84
CA TYR A 63 0.57 -13.11 -18.01
C TYR A 63 -0.18 -13.39 -19.34
N PRO A 64 -0.93 -14.50 -19.50
CA PRO A 64 -1.73 -14.71 -20.72
C PRO A 64 -2.84 -13.66 -20.91
N LEU A 65 -3.41 -13.11 -19.83
CA LEU A 65 -4.35 -12.00 -19.98
C LEU A 65 -3.64 -10.71 -20.42
N TYR A 66 -2.41 -10.50 -19.96
CA TYR A 66 -1.60 -9.34 -20.34
C TYR A 66 -1.28 -9.34 -21.84
N THR A 67 -0.91 -10.50 -22.40
CA THR A 67 -0.69 -10.65 -23.85
C THR A 67 -1.97 -10.39 -24.66
N ARG A 68 -3.15 -10.51 -24.03
CA ARG A 68 -4.48 -10.22 -24.60
C ARG A 68 -4.98 -8.79 -24.35
N GLY A 69 -4.12 -7.90 -23.86
CA GLY A 69 -4.43 -6.48 -23.67
C GLY A 69 -5.10 -6.13 -22.35
N TRP A 70 -5.13 -7.05 -21.38
CA TRP A 70 -5.30 -6.67 -19.99
C TRP A 70 -4.01 -6.05 -19.47
N GLY A 71 -4.12 -5.23 -18.44
CA GLY A 71 -2.92 -4.77 -17.76
C GLY A 71 -3.22 -4.14 -16.43
N GLN A 72 -2.14 -3.90 -15.69
CA GLN A 72 -2.22 -3.40 -14.34
C GLN A 72 -1.96 -1.89 -14.33
N SER A 73 -2.70 -1.19 -13.49
CA SER A 73 -2.40 0.19 -13.15
C SER A 73 -2.30 0.36 -11.64
N LEU A 74 -1.41 1.24 -11.21
CA LEU A 74 -1.27 1.60 -9.81
C LEU A 74 -2.11 2.84 -9.53
N LYS A 75 -3.00 2.73 -8.55
CA LYS A 75 -3.77 3.86 -8.04
C LYS A 75 -3.30 4.19 -6.63
N PRO A 76 -2.95 5.46 -6.32
CA PRO A 76 -2.73 5.88 -4.94
C PRO A 76 -3.96 5.55 -4.10
N TRP A 77 -3.76 4.72 -3.07
CA TRP A 77 -4.76 4.35 -2.09
C TRP A 77 -4.66 5.29 -0.89
N LYS A 78 -5.74 6.03 -0.67
CA LYS A 78 -5.91 6.84 0.54
C LYS A 78 -6.77 6.01 1.50
N PRO A 79 -6.28 5.65 2.71
CA PRO A 79 -7.14 5.01 3.71
C PRO A 79 -8.36 5.90 3.95
N PRO A 80 -9.55 5.33 4.21
CA PRO A 80 -10.67 6.13 4.68
C PRO A 80 -10.22 6.87 5.94
N PRO A 81 -10.60 8.15 6.11
CA PRO A 81 -10.25 8.89 7.32
C PRO A 81 -10.68 8.06 8.53
N PRO A 82 -9.86 7.99 9.60
CA PRO A 82 -10.28 7.32 10.82
C PRO A 82 -11.63 7.92 11.22
N LYS A 83 -12.61 7.07 11.48
CA LYS A 83 -13.91 7.53 11.99
C LYS A 83 -13.62 8.21 13.32
N THR A 84 -13.52 9.54 13.32
CA THR A 84 -13.36 10.31 14.55
C THR A 84 -14.57 9.96 15.39
N ARG A 85 -14.34 9.23 16.48
CA ARG A 85 -15.39 9.08 17.48
C ARG A 85 -15.73 10.51 17.91
N PRO A 86 -17.01 10.94 17.84
CA PRO A 86 -17.42 12.20 18.43
C PRO A 86 -17.19 12.09 19.94
N GLY A 87 -15.98 12.43 20.37
CA GLY A 87 -15.48 12.24 21.71
C GLY A 87 -14.96 13.56 22.22
N ASN A 88 -15.74 14.17 23.11
CA ASN A 88 -15.37 15.28 23.97
C ASN A 88 -13.97 15.08 24.56
N GLY A 89 -12.97 15.79 24.06
CA GLY A 89 -11.65 15.73 24.66
C GLY A 89 -10.71 16.71 24.01
N LYS A 90 -10.32 17.75 24.75
CA LYS A 90 -9.19 18.64 24.43
C LYS A 90 -7.89 17.81 24.44
N GLY A 91 -7.69 17.01 23.41
CA GLY A 91 -6.48 16.24 23.15
C GLY A 91 -5.43 17.11 22.45
N SER A 92 -4.20 17.01 22.91
CA SER A 92 -3.03 17.81 22.54
C SER A 92 -2.66 17.71 21.04
N LYS A 93 -2.71 18.83 20.33
CA LYS A 93 -2.39 19.02 18.89
C LYS A 93 -1.05 18.45 18.40
N ALA A 94 -0.11 18.12 19.29
CA ALA A 94 1.26 17.75 18.92
C ALA A 94 1.41 16.28 18.47
N GLY A 95 0.45 15.40 18.75
CA GLY A 95 0.49 13.99 18.32
C GLY A 95 -0.06 13.75 16.91
N GLU A 96 -1.06 14.54 16.49
CA GLU A 96 -1.75 14.36 15.20
C GLU A 96 -0.89 14.69 13.98
N GLU A 97 0.10 15.59 14.11
CA GLU A 97 0.89 16.06 12.97
C GLU A 97 1.96 15.05 12.53
N GLU A 98 2.52 14.27 13.46
CA GLU A 98 3.56 13.28 13.16
C GLU A 98 2.99 11.93 12.70
N GLU A 99 1.78 11.56 13.16
CA GLU A 99 1.04 10.39 12.66
C GLU A 99 0.58 10.62 11.20
N LYS A 100 0.11 11.83 10.86
CA LYS A 100 -0.20 12.23 9.48
C LYS A 100 0.99 12.04 8.52
N LYS A 101 2.20 12.45 8.90
CA LYS A 101 3.40 12.33 8.03
C LYS A 101 3.84 10.88 7.77
N ASN A 102 3.49 9.95 8.65
CA ASN A 102 3.88 8.55 8.51
C ASN A 102 2.79 7.69 7.83
N GLU A 103 1.52 8.12 7.90
CA GLU A 103 0.42 7.55 7.11
C GLU A 103 0.42 7.99 5.64
N GLU A 104 1.09 9.10 5.31
CA GLU A 104 1.22 9.61 3.94
C GLU A 104 2.23 8.84 3.07
N ARG A 105 2.80 7.74 3.54
CA ARG A 105 3.51 6.81 2.65
C ARG A 105 2.52 6.32 1.62
N GLU A 106 2.64 6.82 0.39
CA GLU A 106 1.82 6.48 -0.77
C GLU A 106 1.64 4.97 -0.86
N ARG A 107 0.51 4.48 -0.33
CA ARG A 107 0.08 3.11 -0.55
C ARG A 107 -0.51 3.11 -1.94
N TYR A 108 -0.14 2.12 -2.73
CA TYR A 108 -0.73 1.93 -4.05
C TYR A 108 -1.60 0.68 -4.00
N THR A 109 -2.75 0.75 -4.64
CA THR A 109 -3.54 -0.44 -4.98
C THR A 109 -3.33 -0.76 -6.46
N MET A 110 -3.41 -2.05 -6.76
CA MET A 110 -3.23 -2.58 -8.11
C MET A 110 -4.63 -2.80 -8.70
N LEU A 111 -4.90 -2.10 -9.80
CA LEU A 111 -6.10 -2.26 -10.61
C LEU A 111 -5.75 -3.14 -11.80
N PHE A 112 -6.65 -4.04 -12.17
CA PHE A 112 -6.50 -4.85 -13.37
C PHE A 112 -7.59 -4.51 -14.36
N SER A 113 -7.22 -4.14 -15.58
CA SER A 113 -8.16 -3.52 -16.52
C SER A 113 -7.90 -3.89 -17.97
N ALA A 114 -8.96 -3.89 -18.78
CA ALA A 114 -8.92 -4.02 -20.23
C ALA A 114 -9.85 -3.00 -20.89
N LYS A 115 -9.55 -2.66 -22.15
CA LYS A 115 -10.36 -1.77 -22.99
C LYS A 115 -10.90 -2.54 -24.18
N TYR A 116 -12.21 -2.55 -24.32
CA TYR A 116 -12.96 -3.19 -25.39
C TYR A 116 -13.53 -2.14 -26.33
N LYS A 117 -13.48 -2.40 -27.64
CA LYS A 117 -13.96 -1.46 -28.66
C LYS A 117 -15.19 -2.04 -29.35
N PHE A 118 -16.17 -1.20 -29.61
CA PHE A 118 -17.43 -1.60 -30.23
C PHE A 118 -17.77 -0.65 -31.38
N LYS A 119 -18.39 -1.22 -32.42
CA LYS A 119 -18.80 -0.47 -33.61
C LYS A 119 -19.96 0.47 -33.31
N ASP A 120 -20.90 0.01 -32.50
CA ASP A 120 -22.14 0.69 -32.17
C ASP A 120 -22.45 0.57 -30.67
N TYR A 121 -23.39 1.40 -30.23
CA TYR A 121 -23.80 1.45 -28.83
C TYR A 121 -24.62 0.22 -28.41
N ASP A 122 -25.38 -0.38 -29.33
CA ASP A 122 -26.17 -1.59 -29.04
C ASP A 122 -25.26 -2.75 -28.61
N SER A 123 -24.13 -2.93 -29.30
CA SER A 123 -23.09 -3.90 -28.92
C SER A 123 -22.48 -3.60 -27.55
N VAL A 124 -22.31 -2.32 -27.20
CA VAL A 124 -21.85 -1.92 -25.85
C VAL A 124 -22.84 -2.35 -24.78
N VAL A 125 -24.14 -2.10 -25.01
CA VAL A 125 -25.21 -2.48 -24.08
C VAL A 125 -25.29 -3.99 -23.94
N GLU A 126 -25.24 -4.74 -25.05
CA GLU A 126 -25.27 -6.20 -25.01
C GLU A 126 -24.07 -6.76 -24.23
N PHE A 127 -22.86 -6.26 -24.50
CA PHE A 127 -21.66 -6.66 -23.77
C PHE A 127 -21.80 -6.38 -22.27
N PHE A 128 -22.29 -5.19 -21.90
CA PHE A 128 -22.50 -4.82 -20.50
C PHE A 128 -23.52 -5.74 -19.81
N LEU A 129 -24.64 -6.06 -20.46
CA LEU A 129 -25.65 -6.98 -19.91
C LEU A 129 -25.08 -8.38 -19.65
N LYS A 130 -24.23 -8.90 -20.56
CA LYS A 130 -23.53 -10.18 -20.34
C LYS A 130 -22.51 -10.08 -19.21
N LEU A 131 -21.76 -8.98 -19.12
CA LEU A 131 -20.81 -8.74 -18.04
C LEU A 131 -21.51 -8.68 -16.66
N VAL A 132 -22.68 -8.07 -16.56
CA VAL A 132 -23.49 -8.05 -15.32
C VAL A 132 -23.87 -9.46 -14.89
N LYS A 133 -24.23 -10.35 -15.81
CA LYS A 133 -24.51 -11.77 -15.49
C LYS A 133 -23.28 -12.47 -14.95
N VAL A 134 -22.10 -12.25 -15.56
CA VAL A 134 -20.82 -12.79 -15.07
C VAL A 134 -20.50 -12.27 -13.67
N ALA A 135 -20.56 -10.95 -13.45
CA ALA A 135 -20.28 -10.33 -12.17
C ALA A 135 -21.19 -10.85 -11.04
N LYS A 136 -22.48 -11.05 -11.35
CA LYS A 136 -23.44 -11.65 -10.42
C LYS A 136 -23.11 -13.11 -10.09
N ALA A 137 -22.74 -13.90 -11.09
CA ALA A 137 -22.36 -15.31 -10.90
C ALA A 137 -21.08 -15.45 -10.05
N GLU A 138 -20.10 -14.55 -10.26
CA GLU A 138 -18.85 -14.53 -9.50
C GLU A 138 -18.97 -13.86 -8.12
N ASN A 139 -20.11 -13.22 -7.83
CA ASN A 139 -20.29 -12.33 -6.67
C ASN A 139 -19.12 -11.32 -6.54
N HIS A 140 -18.70 -10.76 -7.68
CA HIS A 140 -17.55 -9.88 -7.81
C HIS A 140 -17.82 -8.83 -8.88
N HIS A 141 -17.81 -7.55 -8.51
CA HIS A 141 -18.31 -6.47 -9.36
C HIS A 141 -17.15 -5.64 -9.92
N PRO A 142 -17.03 -5.49 -11.26
CA PRO A 142 -16.06 -4.59 -11.85
C PRO A 142 -16.55 -3.13 -11.82
N SER A 143 -15.59 -2.20 -11.90
CA SER A 143 -15.85 -0.82 -12.32
C SER A 143 -15.83 -0.75 -13.84
N VAL A 144 -16.89 -0.21 -14.44
CA VAL A 144 -17.01 -0.08 -15.90
C VAL A 144 -17.10 1.39 -16.28
N ILE A 145 -16.31 1.80 -17.26
CA ILE A 145 -16.34 3.15 -17.84
C ILE A 145 -16.66 3.01 -19.33
N ILE A 146 -17.73 3.65 -19.78
CA ILE A 146 -18.11 3.71 -21.19
C ILE A 146 -17.73 5.10 -21.72
N ALA A 147 -16.87 5.13 -22.73
CA ALA A 147 -16.49 6.36 -23.42
C ALA A 147 -17.17 6.41 -24.79
N ASN A 148 -17.90 7.50 -25.02
CA ASN A 148 -18.53 7.78 -26.30
C ASN A 148 -17.44 8.20 -27.30
N GLY A 149 -17.40 7.54 -28.45
CA GLY A 149 -16.41 7.77 -29.50
C GLY A 149 -16.72 6.89 -30.71
N SER A 150 -15.96 7.08 -31.79
CA SER A 150 -15.98 6.19 -32.95
C SER A 150 -14.58 5.58 -33.10
N PRO A 151 -14.34 4.35 -32.60
CA PRO A 151 -15.31 3.42 -32.01
C PRO A 151 -15.68 3.70 -30.55
N PHE A 152 -16.82 3.16 -30.10
CA PHE A 152 -17.20 3.17 -28.68
C PHE A 152 -16.20 2.35 -27.88
N THR A 153 -15.87 2.77 -26.66
CA THR A 153 -14.90 2.05 -25.83
C THR A 153 -15.49 1.74 -24.45
N VAL A 154 -15.38 0.49 -24.02
CA VAL A 154 -15.72 0.04 -22.66
C VAL A 154 -14.43 -0.33 -21.94
N THR A 155 -14.12 0.36 -20.85
CA THR A 155 -13.02 -0.01 -19.95
C THR A 155 -13.59 -0.78 -18.77
N VAL A 156 -13.15 -2.03 -18.62
CA VAL A 156 -13.49 -2.87 -17.46
C VAL A 156 -12.29 -2.85 -16.52
N THR A 157 -12.52 -2.49 -15.26
CA THR A 157 -11.50 -2.48 -14.19
C THR A 157 -11.98 -3.33 -13.02
N THR A 158 -11.13 -4.21 -12.51
CA THR A 158 -11.43 -5.04 -11.34
C THR A 158 -10.36 -4.90 -10.27
N GLN A 159 -10.81 -4.92 -9.02
CA GLN A 159 -9.99 -5.06 -7.82
C GLN A 159 -10.83 -5.71 -6.71
N THR A 160 -10.17 -6.36 -5.75
CA THR A 160 -10.85 -6.87 -4.56
C THR A 160 -10.61 -5.94 -3.37
N ASP A 161 -11.66 -5.26 -2.91
CA ASP A 161 -11.58 -4.32 -1.76
C ASP A 161 -11.26 -5.03 -0.43
N SER A 162 -11.66 -6.30 -0.31
CA SER A 162 -11.45 -7.13 0.86
C SER A 162 -10.20 -8.01 0.77
N ALA A 163 -9.23 -7.65 -0.07
CA ALA A 163 -8.04 -8.44 -0.23
C ALA A 163 -7.18 -8.40 1.05
N ARG A 164 -6.70 -9.57 1.47
CA ARG A 164 -5.70 -9.71 2.53
C ARG A 164 -4.35 -9.86 1.88
N ARG A 165 -3.42 -8.96 2.23
CA ARG A 165 -2.02 -9.16 1.87
C ARG A 165 -1.54 -10.50 2.43
N PRO A 166 -0.69 -11.23 1.71
CA PRO A 166 -0.05 -12.39 2.29
C PRO A 166 0.64 -11.93 3.58
N THR A 167 0.19 -12.45 4.71
CA THR A 167 0.96 -12.32 5.94
C THR A 167 2.10 -13.31 5.78
N TRP A 168 3.24 -12.84 5.25
CA TRP A 168 4.49 -13.60 5.22
C TRP A 168 5.07 -13.76 6.63
N VAL A 169 4.23 -14.21 7.57
CA VAL A 169 4.76 -15.00 8.67
C VAL A 169 5.46 -16.16 7.97
N GLU A 170 6.65 -16.53 8.46
CA GLU A 170 7.42 -17.71 8.05
C GLU A 170 6.61 -18.99 8.34
N GLU A 171 5.42 -19.09 7.76
CA GLU A 171 4.61 -20.28 7.72
C GLU A 171 5.28 -21.14 6.66
N GLU A 172 5.87 -22.23 7.13
CA GLU A 172 6.57 -23.25 6.36
C GLU A 172 5.91 -23.42 4.99
N GLN A 173 6.74 -23.49 3.94
CA GLN A 173 6.32 -23.64 2.55
C GLN A 173 4.98 -24.38 2.45
N PRO A 174 3.91 -23.74 1.94
CA PRO A 174 2.66 -24.43 1.77
C PRO A 174 2.95 -25.65 0.90
N GLN A 175 2.77 -26.84 1.49
CA GLN A 175 2.81 -28.11 0.79
C GLN A 175 2.02 -27.90 -0.52
N PRO A 176 2.61 -28.23 -1.69
CA PRO A 176 1.98 -27.97 -2.98
C PRO A 176 0.53 -28.45 -2.91
N ARG A 177 -0.41 -27.55 -3.23
CA ARG A 177 -1.85 -27.88 -3.21
C ARG A 177 -2.01 -29.16 -4.00
N GLN A 178 -2.33 -30.25 -3.31
CA GLN A 178 -2.52 -31.54 -3.95
C GLN A 178 -3.55 -31.33 -5.06
N HIS A 179 -3.17 -31.75 -6.27
CA HIS A 179 -4.09 -31.85 -7.39
C HIS A 179 -5.38 -32.54 -6.92
N PRO A 180 -6.55 -32.21 -7.51
CA PRO A 180 -7.78 -32.94 -7.21
C PRO A 180 -7.50 -34.45 -7.28
N PRO A 181 -7.93 -35.24 -6.28
CA PRO A 181 -7.64 -36.66 -6.24
C PRO A 181 -8.06 -37.27 -7.57
N GLN A 182 -7.11 -37.90 -8.26
CA GLN A 182 -7.46 -38.79 -9.36
C GLN A 182 -8.43 -39.85 -8.80
N PRO A 183 -9.45 -40.25 -9.57
CA PRO A 183 -10.41 -41.25 -9.10
C PRO A 183 -9.65 -42.50 -8.65
N ALA A 184 -9.72 -42.78 -7.35
CA ALA A 184 -9.00 -43.87 -6.73
C ALA A 184 -9.52 -45.20 -7.30
N SER A 185 -8.62 -45.95 -7.93
CA SER A 185 -8.75 -47.39 -8.07
C SER A 185 -8.85 -48.00 -6.66
N SER A 186 -9.91 -48.76 -6.45
CA SER A 186 -10.26 -49.43 -5.21
C SER A 186 -9.23 -50.46 -4.80
N GLU A 187 -8.46 -50.18 -3.75
CA GLU A 187 -7.83 -51.22 -2.94
C GLU A 187 -8.03 -50.94 -1.44
N SER A 188 -8.46 -52.00 -0.78
CA SER A 188 -8.96 -52.05 0.59
C SER A 188 -7.82 -52.45 1.52
N SER A 189 -7.43 -51.55 2.43
CA SER A 189 -6.57 -51.89 3.57
C SER A 189 -7.05 -51.17 4.84
N LYS A 190 -7.34 -51.95 5.88
CA LYS A 190 -7.73 -51.50 7.22
C LYS A 190 -6.56 -50.84 7.96
N PRO A 191 -6.76 -49.79 8.78
CA PRO A 191 -5.74 -49.31 9.69
C PRO A 191 -5.78 -50.00 11.06
N SER A 192 -4.58 -50.21 11.61
CA SER A 192 -4.28 -50.75 12.95
C SER A 192 -4.33 -49.64 14.01
N PRO A 193 -4.71 -49.93 15.28
CA PRO A 193 -4.75 -48.94 16.34
C PRO A 193 -3.46 -48.96 17.17
N GLY A 194 -2.82 -47.81 17.36
CA GLY A 194 -1.83 -47.62 18.41
C GLY A 194 -0.71 -46.68 18.04
N GLU A 195 -0.75 -45.45 18.55
CA GLU A 195 0.29 -44.87 19.41
C GLU A 195 -0.09 -43.43 19.75
N SER A 196 -0.26 -43.19 21.05
CA SER A 196 -0.63 -41.90 21.62
C SER A 196 0.65 -41.19 22.05
N GLU A 197 1.18 -40.34 21.18
CA GLU A 197 2.41 -39.59 21.45
C GLU A 197 2.10 -38.33 22.27
N LEU A 198 2.71 -38.25 23.46
CA LEU A 198 2.59 -37.16 24.42
C LEU A 198 3.34 -35.92 23.90
N ILE A 199 2.60 -34.87 23.52
CA ILE A 199 3.18 -33.58 23.13
C ILE A 199 3.64 -32.82 24.39
N PRO A 200 4.91 -32.36 24.46
CA PRO A 200 5.42 -31.60 25.60
C PRO A 200 4.78 -30.21 25.71
N ALA A 201 4.38 -29.86 26.93
CA ALA A 201 3.81 -28.57 27.27
C ALA A 201 4.86 -27.45 27.23
N GLY A 202 4.51 -26.32 26.62
CA GLY A 202 4.95 -25.02 27.12
C GLY A 202 5.78 -24.12 26.19
N THR A 203 5.37 -23.92 24.93
CA THR A 203 5.81 -22.72 24.17
C THR A 203 4.73 -21.65 24.27
N VAL A 204 4.88 -20.72 25.21
CA VAL A 204 3.94 -19.59 25.37
C VAL A 204 4.09 -18.66 24.17
N SER A 205 3.20 -18.79 23.18
CA SER A 205 3.16 -17.88 22.04
C SER A 205 2.88 -16.44 22.51
N PRO A 206 3.56 -15.44 21.96
CA PRO A 206 3.28 -14.04 22.29
C PRO A 206 1.81 -13.71 21.97
N PRO A 207 1.18 -12.79 22.74
CA PRO A 207 -0.21 -12.42 22.53
C PRO A 207 -0.40 -11.92 21.10
N ILE A 208 -1.15 -12.69 20.31
CA ILE A 208 -1.53 -12.35 18.94
C ILE A 208 -2.24 -11.00 18.99
N SER A 209 -1.68 -10.01 18.29
CA SER A 209 -2.26 -8.67 18.18
C SER A 209 -3.71 -8.77 17.71
N THR A 210 -4.65 -8.37 18.57
CA THR A 210 -6.10 -8.43 18.31
C THR A 210 -6.58 -7.35 17.33
N ARG A 211 -5.68 -6.56 16.74
CA ARG A 211 -6.06 -5.59 15.71
C ARG A 211 -6.46 -6.36 14.45
N ALA A 212 -7.73 -6.23 14.07
CA ALA A 212 -8.23 -6.77 12.81
C ALA A 212 -7.28 -6.36 11.67
N PRO A 213 -6.81 -7.31 10.84
CA PRO A 213 -5.83 -7.03 9.79
C PRO A 213 -6.37 -5.94 8.87
N TYR A 214 -5.55 -4.92 8.61
CA TYR A 214 -5.91 -3.81 7.75
C TYR A 214 -6.27 -4.34 6.35
N LYS A 215 -7.47 -4.02 5.89
CA LYS A 215 -7.95 -4.36 4.54
C LYS A 215 -7.25 -3.42 3.56
N ILE A 216 -6.46 -3.98 2.66
CA ILE A 216 -5.79 -3.21 1.60
C ILE A 216 -6.29 -3.78 0.28
N PRO A 217 -7.03 -3.00 -0.53
CA PRO A 217 -7.48 -3.43 -1.83
C PRO A 217 -6.31 -3.94 -2.68
N GLY A 218 -6.52 -5.06 -3.36
CA GLY A 218 -5.47 -5.71 -4.14
C GLY A 218 -6.03 -6.70 -5.14
N LEU A 219 -5.13 -7.22 -5.98
CA LEU A 219 -5.47 -8.16 -7.02
C LEU A 219 -5.55 -9.58 -6.44
N THR A 220 -6.67 -10.25 -6.65
CA THR A 220 -6.91 -11.63 -6.18
C THR A 220 -7.34 -12.54 -7.34
N ILE A 221 -7.45 -13.85 -7.09
CA ILE A 221 -7.97 -14.77 -8.10
C ILE A 221 -9.42 -14.45 -8.51
N ARG A 222 -10.23 -13.76 -7.68
CA ARG A 222 -11.57 -13.33 -8.11
C ARG A 222 -11.53 -12.33 -9.25
N ASP A 223 -10.58 -11.41 -9.20
CA ASP A 223 -10.33 -10.45 -10.27
C ASP A 223 -9.89 -11.14 -11.55
N VAL A 224 -8.99 -12.12 -11.43
CA VAL A 224 -8.50 -12.94 -12.55
C VAL A 224 -9.62 -13.76 -13.18
N ARG A 225 -10.47 -14.42 -12.37
CA ARG A 225 -11.63 -15.17 -12.86
C ARG A 225 -12.59 -14.27 -13.63
N LEU A 226 -12.94 -13.12 -13.05
CA LEU A 226 -13.81 -12.15 -13.71
C LEU A 226 -13.21 -11.67 -15.03
N ALA A 227 -11.90 -11.43 -15.07
CA ALA A 227 -11.20 -11.02 -16.29
C ALA A 227 -11.23 -12.10 -17.39
N ILE A 228 -10.96 -13.37 -17.03
CA ILE A 228 -11.05 -14.50 -17.96
C ILE A 228 -12.46 -14.63 -18.53
N LEU A 229 -13.48 -14.61 -17.67
CA LEU A 229 -14.88 -14.74 -18.11
C LEU A 229 -15.33 -13.55 -18.98
N THR A 230 -14.89 -12.34 -18.64
CA THR A 230 -15.14 -11.14 -19.46
C THR A 230 -14.49 -11.28 -20.84
N GLU A 231 -13.25 -11.78 -20.88
CA GLU A 231 -12.50 -12.03 -22.11
C GLU A 231 -13.15 -13.11 -22.97
N THR A 232 -13.68 -14.17 -22.35
CA THR A 232 -14.47 -15.21 -23.04
C THR A 232 -15.74 -14.61 -23.64
N VAL A 233 -16.52 -13.85 -22.86
CA VAL A 233 -17.74 -13.19 -23.36
C VAL A 233 -17.44 -12.29 -24.56
N TYR A 234 -16.37 -11.48 -24.47
CA TYR A 234 -15.97 -10.62 -25.56
C TYR A 234 -15.56 -11.41 -26.81
N THR A 235 -14.71 -12.41 -26.64
CA THR A 235 -14.15 -13.21 -27.75
C THR A 235 -15.23 -14.03 -28.45
N THR A 236 -16.14 -14.65 -27.70
CA THR A 236 -17.19 -15.50 -28.25
C THR A 236 -18.29 -14.71 -28.95
N HIS A 237 -18.66 -13.52 -28.46
CA HIS A 237 -19.82 -12.80 -28.98
C HIS A 237 -19.49 -11.58 -29.84
N PHE A 238 -18.30 -10.97 -29.68
CA PHE A 238 -18.02 -9.65 -30.25
C PHE A 238 -16.75 -9.61 -31.10
N ALA A 239 -15.83 -10.58 -31.00
CA ALA A 239 -14.58 -10.55 -31.77
C ALA A 239 -14.77 -10.71 -33.28
N SER A 240 -15.79 -11.46 -33.72
CA SER A 240 -16.11 -11.63 -35.15
C SER A 240 -16.48 -10.32 -35.85
N HIS A 241 -17.03 -9.35 -35.10
CA HIS A 241 -17.45 -8.05 -35.64
C HIS A 241 -16.30 -7.05 -35.82
N LEU A 242 -15.09 -7.38 -35.35
CA LEU A 242 -13.94 -6.46 -35.29
C LEU A 242 -12.80 -6.81 -36.25
N SER A 243 -13.03 -7.71 -37.20
CA SER A 243 -12.05 -8.09 -38.24
C SER A 243 -11.47 -6.90 -39.02
N CYS A 244 -12.07 -5.70 -38.93
CA CYS A 244 -11.58 -4.47 -39.54
C CYS A 244 -11.01 -3.39 -38.59
N LEU A 245 -11.19 -3.50 -37.26
CA LEU A 245 -10.73 -2.45 -36.33
C LEU A 245 -9.50 -2.83 -35.49
N GLY A 246 -9.15 -4.12 -35.45
CA GLY A 246 -8.04 -4.64 -34.66
C GLY A 246 -8.23 -4.41 -33.16
N ARG A 247 -7.86 -5.39 -32.34
CA ARG A 247 -7.50 -5.04 -30.97
C ARG A 247 -6.22 -4.22 -31.07
N HIS A 248 -6.32 -2.90 -30.97
CA HIS A 248 -5.15 -2.11 -30.63
C HIS A 248 -4.80 -2.46 -29.19
N ILE A 249 -4.09 -3.58 -29.02
CA ILE A 249 -3.18 -3.80 -27.90
C ILE A 249 -2.15 -2.70 -28.08
N HIS A 250 -2.45 -1.49 -27.61
CA HIS A 250 -1.46 -0.44 -27.62
C HIS A 250 -0.65 -0.64 -26.34
N PRO A 251 0.57 -1.19 -26.40
CA PRO A 251 1.43 -1.30 -25.23
C PRO A 251 1.66 0.07 -24.56
N ALA A 252 1.49 1.16 -25.32
CA ALA A 252 1.59 2.54 -24.83
C ALA A 252 0.50 2.94 -23.80
N ASN A 253 -0.64 2.23 -23.74
CA ASN A 253 -1.69 2.56 -22.76
C ASN A 253 -1.49 1.89 -21.40
N PHE A 254 -0.64 0.87 -21.32
CA PHE A 254 -0.24 0.29 -20.06
C PHE A 254 1.10 0.87 -19.65
N ARG A 255 1.08 1.64 -18.55
CA ARG A 255 2.23 2.43 -18.07
C ARG A 255 3.44 1.58 -17.63
N LEU A 256 3.32 0.26 -17.57
CA LEU A 256 4.32 -0.63 -16.99
C LEU A 256 4.61 -1.78 -17.95
N SER A 257 5.86 -1.89 -18.40
CA SER A 257 6.35 -3.11 -19.06
C SER A 257 6.22 -4.31 -18.13
N TRP A 258 6.25 -5.53 -18.67
CA TRP A 258 6.30 -6.75 -17.86
C TRP A 258 7.42 -6.69 -16.81
N ASP A 259 8.63 -6.27 -17.18
CA ASP A 259 9.75 -6.08 -16.25
C ASP A 259 9.45 -5.04 -15.16
N SER A 260 8.67 -4.01 -15.48
CA SER A 260 8.25 -3.00 -14.51
C SER A 260 7.19 -3.56 -13.56
N MET A 261 6.25 -4.37 -14.07
CA MET A 261 5.29 -5.10 -13.25
C MET A 261 5.99 -6.10 -12.35
N GLU A 262 6.90 -6.91 -12.88
CA GLU A 262 7.66 -7.89 -12.11
C GLU A 262 8.49 -7.21 -11.03
N ARG A 263 9.13 -6.06 -11.32
CA ARG A 263 9.84 -5.26 -10.30
C ARG A 263 8.92 -4.70 -9.23
N ILE A 264 7.75 -4.15 -9.61
CA ILE A 264 6.78 -3.62 -8.65
C ILE A 264 6.22 -4.74 -7.79
N TRP A 265 5.87 -5.87 -8.40
CA TRP A 265 5.36 -7.06 -7.73
C TRP A 265 6.43 -7.65 -6.82
N LYS A 266 7.68 -7.83 -7.28
CA LYS A 266 8.82 -8.21 -6.43
C LYS A 266 8.98 -7.26 -5.24
N ARG A 267 8.83 -5.96 -5.45
CA ARG A 267 8.94 -4.93 -4.38
C ARG A 267 7.77 -4.94 -3.40
N GLN A 268 6.56 -5.24 -3.85
CA GLN A 268 5.34 -5.22 -3.03
C GLN A 268 5.00 -6.57 -2.40
N VAL A 269 5.41 -7.67 -3.05
CA VAL A 269 4.99 -9.05 -2.75
C VAL A 269 6.17 -9.91 -2.33
N LEU A 270 7.33 -9.87 -3.01
CA LEU A 270 8.46 -10.79 -2.73
C LEU A 270 9.57 -10.25 -1.81
N LEU A 271 9.57 -8.97 -1.43
CA LEU A 271 10.61 -8.41 -0.56
C LEU A 271 10.11 -8.07 0.86
N PRO A 272 9.74 -9.06 1.71
CA PRO A 272 9.61 -8.86 3.15
C PRO A 272 10.93 -8.36 3.77
N GLY A 273 12.08 -8.78 3.23
CA GLY A 273 13.41 -8.34 3.65
C GLY A 273 13.65 -6.83 3.50
N ALA A 274 13.00 -6.19 2.52
CA ALA A 274 13.07 -4.74 2.38
C ALA A 274 12.23 -4.02 3.45
N GLU A 275 11.19 -4.66 4.00
CA GLU A 275 10.45 -4.13 5.15
C GLU A 275 11.17 -4.39 6.47
N THR A 276 11.79 -5.55 6.68
CA THR A 276 12.63 -5.80 7.88
C THR A 276 13.82 -4.85 7.91
N GLY A 277 14.54 -4.67 6.80
CA GLY A 277 15.62 -3.68 6.72
C GLY A 277 15.11 -2.23 6.81
N ARG A 278 13.87 -1.93 6.40
CA ARG A 278 13.25 -0.60 6.63
C ARG A 278 12.82 -0.41 8.08
N ARG A 279 12.33 -1.46 8.74
CA ARG A 279 11.95 -1.48 10.16
C ARG A 279 13.18 -1.30 11.03
N GLU A 280 14.24 -2.06 10.78
CA GLU A 280 15.51 -1.96 11.50
C GLU A 280 16.11 -0.55 11.31
N ARG A 281 16.13 0.00 10.09
CA ARG A 281 16.55 1.39 9.85
C ARG A 281 15.69 2.41 10.62
N ARG A 282 14.38 2.14 10.76
CA ARG A 282 13.46 3.00 11.51
C ARG A 282 13.70 2.91 13.02
N GLU A 283 13.91 1.70 13.54
CA GLU A 283 14.25 1.46 14.95
C GLU A 283 15.58 2.12 15.28
N LYS A 284 16.64 1.90 14.47
CA LYS A 284 17.93 2.61 14.61
C LYS A 284 17.79 4.13 14.55
N TRP A 285 16.97 4.65 13.64
CA TRP A 285 16.72 6.09 13.55
C TRP A 285 15.98 6.65 14.78
N LEU A 286 14.99 5.92 15.31
CA LEU A 286 14.27 6.29 16.53
C LEU A 286 15.19 6.25 17.75
N GLU A 287 15.99 5.21 17.89
CA GLU A 287 17.01 5.07 18.94
C GLU A 287 18.01 6.23 18.89
N GLU A 288 18.55 6.54 17.71
CA GLU A 288 19.46 7.66 17.48
C GLU A 288 18.81 9.00 17.83
N ARG A 289 17.53 9.19 17.48
CA ARG A 289 16.79 10.41 17.82
C ARG A 289 16.57 10.53 19.33
N VAL A 290 16.21 9.45 20.02
CA VAL A 290 16.07 9.40 21.48
C VAL A 290 17.41 9.68 22.15
N ARG A 291 18.50 9.11 21.64
CA ARG A 291 19.88 9.37 22.09
C ARG A 291 20.23 10.85 21.97
N ARG A 292 20.04 11.46 20.79
CA ARG A 292 20.28 12.91 20.57
C ARG A 292 19.43 13.80 21.49
N LYS A 293 18.20 13.39 21.80
CA LYS A 293 17.32 14.12 22.74
C LYS A 293 17.87 14.05 24.16
N ARG A 294 18.32 12.86 24.60
CA ARG A 294 18.97 12.67 25.91
C ARG A 294 20.26 13.49 26.01
N GLU A 295 21.08 13.51 24.97
CA GLU A 295 22.32 14.31 24.94
C GLU A 295 22.05 15.82 24.98
N ARG A 296 21.07 16.31 24.22
CA ARG A 296 20.64 17.71 24.30
C ARG A 296 20.14 18.07 25.70
N ASN A 297 19.36 17.20 26.33
CA ASN A 297 18.89 17.41 27.70
C ASN A 297 20.06 17.39 28.71
N LYS A 298 21.02 16.48 28.55
CA LYS A 298 22.23 16.42 29.37
C LYS A 298 23.07 17.69 29.22
N ALA A 299 23.25 18.19 27.99
CA ALA A 299 23.96 19.44 27.72
C ALA A 299 23.24 20.67 28.32
N LYS A 300 21.91 20.75 28.18
CA LYS A 300 21.09 21.80 28.81
C LYS A 300 21.13 21.75 30.33
N ASN A 301 21.13 20.56 30.93
CA ASN A 301 21.30 20.42 32.37
C ASN A 301 22.71 20.84 32.80
N LYS A 302 23.74 20.47 32.03
CA LYS A 302 25.13 20.88 32.30
C LYS A 302 25.31 22.41 32.22
N SER A 303 24.66 23.09 31.28
CA SER A 303 24.72 24.56 31.18
C SER A 303 23.87 25.29 32.22
N ARG A 304 22.90 24.61 32.85
CA ARG A 304 22.12 25.13 33.98
C ARG A 304 22.82 24.99 35.33
N LEU A 305 23.94 24.29 35.43
CA LEU A 305 24.74 24.15 36.66
C LEU A 305 25.64 25.38 36.93
N LYS A 306 25.19 26.58 36.57
CA LYS A 306 25.80 27.80 37.12
C LYS A 306 25.16 28.05 38.47
N CYS A 307 25.97 28.02 39.52
CA CYS A 307 25.53 28.31 40.87
C CYS A 307 25.00 29.75 40.92
N TYR A 308 23.72 29.91 41.24
CA TYR A 308 23.11 31.24 41.34
C TYR A 308 23.70 32.10 42.46
N ALA A 309 24.38 31.50 43.44
CA ALA A 309 25.05 32.23 44.51
C ALA A 309 26.41 32.82 44.05
N CYS A 310 27.32 31.97 43.58
CA CYS A 310 28.70 32.39 43.30
C CYS A 310 29.08 32.40 41.82
N ASN A 311 28.14 32.09 40.92
CA ASN A 311 28.31 31.95 39.47
C ASN A 311 29.33 30.87 39.04
N GLY A 312 29.72 29.96 39.94
CA GLY A 312 30.62 28.82 39.66
C GLY A 312 29.91 27.62 39.01
N ASN A 313 30.67 26.65 38.51
CA ASN A 313 30.16 25.42 37.87
C ASN A 313 29.80 24.32 38.90
N HIS A 314 28.80 24.56 39.74
CA HIS A 314 28.22 23.59 40.66
C HIS A 314 26.75 23.92 40.96
N HIS A 315 26.00 22.97 41.49
CA HIS A 315 24.62 23.25 41.93
C HIS A 315 24.63 24.14 43.18
N VAL A 316 23.62 25.00 43.37
CA VAL A 316 23.58 25.91 44.54
C VAL A 316 23.61 25.15 45.89
N ASN A 317 23.14 23.91 45.89
CA ASN A 317 23.16 22.99 47.04
C ASN A 317 24.59 22.59 47.46
N ASP A 318 25.55 22.64 46.54
CA ASP A 318 26.94 22.28 46.80
C ASP A 318 27.82 23.52 46.99
N CYS A 319 27.23 24.72 46.95
CA CYS A 319 27.96 25.96 47.05
C CYS A 319 28.32 26.28 48.51
N THR A 320 29.60 26.23 48.85
CA THR A 320 30.12 26.61 50.18
C THR A 320 29.93 28.10 50.48
N LYS A 321 29.96 28.95 49.46
CA LYS A 321 29.76 30.40 49.59
C LYS A 321 28.30 30.82 49.69
N ARG A 322 27.33 29.89 49.62
CA ARG A 322 25.90 30.27 49.60
C ARG A 322 25.44 30.99 50.86
N ALA A 323 26.02 30.65 52.01
CA ALA A 323 25.66 31.24 53.29
C ALA A 323 26.03 32.73 53.39
N GLU A 324 27.06 33.14 52.65
CA GLU A 324 27.58 34.52 52.63
C GLU A 324 26.86 35.41 51.61
N ILE A 325 26.20 34.81 50.61
CA ILE A 325 25.60 35.54 49.47
C ILE A 325 24.08 35.49 49.59
N LYS A 326 23.44 36.66 49.70
CA LYS A 326 21.97 36.77 49.73
C LYS A 326 21.35 36.48 48.35
N PRO A 327 20.21 35.77 48.27
CA PRO A 327 19.53 35.53 47.00
C PRO A 327 18.95 36.84 46.42
N GLN A 328 18.83 36.91 45.10
CA GLN A 328 18.24 38.07 44.40
C GLN A 328 16.71 38.16 44.54
N SER A 329 16.06 37.07 44.92
CA SER A 329 14.61 36.99 45.06
C SER A 329 14.23 36.33 46.38
N HIS A 330 13.06 36.70 46.90
CA HIS A 330 12.46 36.08 48.08
C HIS A 330 12.20 34.59 47.85
N CYS A 331 12.31 33.80 48.92
CA CYS A 331 12.03 32.37 48.89
C CYS A 331 10.56 32.12 48.48
N PRO A 332 10.29 31.26 47.48
CA PRO A 332 8.92 31.06 46.98
C PRO A 332 7.98 30.45 48.03
N TYR A 333 8.53 29.73 49.02
CA TYR A 333 7.77 28.99 50.04
C TYR A 333 7.31 29.83 51.22
N CYS A 334 8.18 30.70 51.76
CA CYS A 334 7.89 31.48 52.97
C CYS A 334 7.99 33.00 52.77
N LYS A 335 8.40 33.45 51.58
CA LYS A 335 8.55 34.87 51.20
C LYS A 335 9.67 35.63 51.92
N GLU A 336 10.53 34.98 52.70
CA GLU A 336 11.72 35.59 53.33
C GLU A 336 12.98 35.51 52.44
N PHE A 337 14.02 36.31 52.74
CA PHE A 337 15.28 36.33 52.00
C PHE A 337 16.26 35.21 52.45
N HIS A 338 16.11 34.03 51.86
CA HIS A 338 17.09 32.94 51.93
C HIS A 338 17.00 32.04 50.69
N TRP A 339 18.05 31.26 50.42
CA TRP A 339 18.01 30.31 49.31
C TRP A 339 16.91 29.27 49.54
N SER A 340 16.18 28.90 48.49
CA SER A 340 15.06 27.95 48.60
C SER A 340 15.43 26.57 49.16
N ILE A 341 16.71 26.20 49.17
CA ILE A 341 17.20 24.97 49.83
C ILE A 341 17.32 25.14 51.34
N ASP A 342 17.68 26.32 51.82
CA ASP A 342 17.84 26.61 53.24
C ASP A 342 16.50 27.03 53.90
N CYS A 343 15.38 26.86 53.19
CA CYS A 343 14.06 27.27 53.65
C CYS A 343 13.50 26.32 54.71
N PRO A 344 13.23 26.78 55.95
CA PRO A 344 12.72 25.91 57.02
C PRO A 344 11.33 25.34 56.70
N VAL A 345 10.47 26.12 56.04
CA VAL A 345 9.12 25.67 55.61
C VAL A 345 9.21 24.53 54.59
N ARG A 346 10.21 24.57 53.71
CA ARG A 346 10.44 23.50 52.74
C ARG A 346 11.00 22.24 53.41
N ALA A 347 11.95 22.40 54.35
CA ALA A 347 12.52 21.28 55.10
C ALA A 347 11.45 20.52 55.89
N ALA A 348 10.56 21.25 56.60
CA ALA A 348 9.45 20.66 57.34
C ALA A 348 8.48 19.85 56.45
N LYS A 349 8.23 20.32 55.22
CA LYS A 349 7.39 19.58 54.26
C LYS A 349 8.02 18.26 53.80
N HIS A 350 9.34 18.21 53.60
CA HIS A 350 10.03 16.98 53.21
C HIS A 350 10.01 15.95 54.33
N ILE A 351 10.24 16.37 55.58
CA ILE A 351 10.18 15.49 56.76
C ILE A 351 8.79 14.85 56.89
N ASN A 352 7.73 15.64 56.75
CA ASN A 352 6.36 15.12 56.85
C ASN A 352 6.01 14.16 55.71
N GLN A 353 6.61 14.28 54.53
CA GLN A 353 6.36 13.36 53.43
C GLN A 353 7.08 12.02 53.64
N GLU A 354 8.32 12.04 54.10
CA GLU A 354 9.09 10.83 54.40
C GLU A 354 8.48 10.04 55.57
N GLN A 355 7.92 10.73 56.57
CA GLN A 355 7.15 10.11 57.66
C GLN A 355 5.79 9.55 57.23
N LEU A 356 5.24 9.98 56.08
CA LEU A 356 3.99 9.46 55.53
C LEU A 356 4.21 8.23 54.62
N GLU A 357 5.43 8.07 54.11
CA GLU A 357 5.84 6.94 53.26
C GLU A 357 6.40 5.76 54.07
N GLN A 358 6.66 5.96 55.36
CA GLN A 358 6.97 4.93 56.36
C GLN A 358 5.71 4.52 57.13
#